data_AF-A0A925WNZ0-F1
#
_entry.id   AF-A0A925WNZ0-F1
#
_cell.length_a   1.000
_cell.length_b   1.000
_cell.length_c   1.000
_cell.angle_alpha   90.00
_cell.angle_beta   90.00
_cell.angle_gamma   90.00
#
_symmetry.space_group_name_H-M   'P 1'
#
loop_
_entity.id
_entity.type
_entity.pdbx_description
1 polymer ?
#
loop_
_entity_poly.entity_id
_entity_poly.type
_entity_poly.pdbx_seq_one_letter_code
_entity_poly.pdbx_strand_id
1 'polypeptide(L)'
;MTIVHLTMVSIAIAVSFSMSLGRFDSGAPATLRERAWGGVADLLLFPLYTVSRALNLHLGRLDHLLLFANSLLWGIAIYWLGTALFRRRPRSTPNR
;
A
#
# COMPACT_ATOMS: atom_id res chain seq x y z
N MET A 1 -10.93 -0.77 7.58
CA MET A 1 -10.10 -0.53 6.38
C MET A 1 -8.62 -0.38 6.70
N THR A 2 -8.22 0.43 7.69
CA THR A 2 -6.82 0.54 8.14
C THR A 2 -6.16 -0.79 8.49
N ILE A 3 -6.88 -1.66 9.22
CA ILE A 3 -6.39 -3.01 9.57
C ILE A 3 -6.18 -3.87 8.32
N VAL A 4 -7.11 -3.82 7.36
CA VAL A 4 -7.01 -4.58 6.10
C VAL A 4 -5.79 -4.14 5.30
N HIS A 5 -5.56 -2.82 5.18
CA HIS A 5 -4.39 -2.27 4.52
C HIS A 5 -3.10 -2.70 5.21
N LEU A 6 -3.03 -2.58 6.53
CA LEU A 6 -1.87 -2.99 7.31
C LEU A 6 -1.56 -4.49 7.13
N THR A 7 -2.59 -5.34 7.18
CA THR A 7 -2.44 -6.79 6.94
C THR A 7 -1.95 -7.06 5.52
N MET A 8 -2.50 -6.39 4.50
CA MET A 8 -2.05 -6.54 3.12
C MET A 8 -0.60 -6.12 2.92
N VAL A 9 -0.17 -5.01 3.52
CA VAL A 9 1.23 -4.57 3.47
C VAL A 9 2.15 -5.61 4.12
N SER A 10 1.80 -6.10 5.31
CA SER A 10 2.60 -7.11 6.01
C SER A 10 2.75 -8.40 5.20
N ILE A 11 1.66 -8.88 4.57
CA ILE A 11 1.70 -10.06 3.69
C ILE A 11 2.58 -9.78 2.47
N ALA A 12 2.40 -8.63 1.81
CA ALA A 12 3.18 -8.26 0.63
C ALA A 12 4.69 -8.19 0.94
N ILE A 13 5.06 -7.61 2.08
CA ILE A 13 6.45 -7.55 2.54
C ILE A 13 6.98 -8.96 2.82
N ALA A 14 6.24 -9.78 3.59
CA ALA A 14 6.67 -11.15 3.92
C ALA A 14 6.85 -12.02 2.67
N VAL A 15 5.92 -11.96 1.72
CA VAL A 15 6.00 -12.69 0.45
C VAL A 15 7.20 -12.20 -0.39
N SER A 16 7.38 -10.88 -0.50
CA SER A 16 8.52 -10.30 -1.25
C SER A 16 9.87 -10.67 -0.64
N PHE A 17 9.94 -10.70 0.69
CA PHE A 17 11.14 -11.10 1.43
C PHE A 17 11.45 -12.59 1.22
N SER A 18 10.44 -13.48 1.36
CA SER A 18 10.60 -14.91 1.13
C SER A 18 11.04 -15.24 -0.31
N MET A 19 10.48 -14.55 -1.31
CA MET A 19 10.91 -14.73 -2.70
C MET A 19 12.34 -14.22 -2.93
N SER A 20 12.72 -13.12 -2.27
CA SER A 20 14.09 -12.59 -2.38
C SER A 20 15.13 -13.52 -1.75
N LEU A 21 14.83 -14.22 -0.65
CA LEU A 21 15.75 -15.15 0.00
C LEU A 21 16.21 -16.28 -0.93
N GLY A 22 15.28 -16.92 -1.66
CA GLY A 22 15.67 -17.96 -2.63
C GLY A 22 16.54 -17.44 -3.78
N ARG A 23 16.49 -16.13 -4.05
CA ARG A 23 17.33 -15.47 -5.04
C ARG A 23 18.72 -15.15 -4.51
N PHE A 24 18.85 -14.84 -3.22
CA PHE A 24 20.15 -14.55 -2.61
C PHE A 24 21.12 -15.72 -2.74
N ASP A 25 20.62 -16.96 -2.62
CA ASP A 25 21.46 -18.16 -2.74
C ASP A 25 21.79 -18.52 -4.20
N SER A 26 20.94 -18.13 -5.15
CA SER A 26 21.07 -18.54 -6.56
C SER A 26 21.71 -17.49 -7.47
N GLY A 27 21.76 -16.22 -7.06
CA GLY A 27 22.25 -15.10 -7.89
C GLY A 27 21.39 -14.81 -9.12
N ALA A 28 20.21 -15.45 -9.23
CA ALA A 28 19.34 -15.30 -10.39
C ALA A 28 18.77 -13.87 -10.52
N PRO A 29 18.44 -13.41 -11.73
CA PRO A 29 17.75 -12.14 -11.93
C PRO A 29 16.32 -12.20 -11.37
N ALA A 30 15.79 -11.07 -10.92
CA ALA A 30 14.44 -11.00 -10.36
C ALA A 30 13.37 -11.36 -11.40
N THR A 31 12.52 -12.32 -11.03
CA THR A 31 11.44 -12.80 -11.91
C THR A 31 10.35 -11.73 -12.11
N LEU A 32 9.55 -11.84 -13.18
CA LEU A 32 8.42 -10.92 -13.42
C LEU A 32 7.45 -10.90 -12.23
N ARG A 33 7.25 -12.06 -11.59
CA ARG A 33 6.39 -12.21 -10.42
C ARG A 33 6.93 -11.42 -9.22
N GLU A 34 8.23 -11.49 -8.94
CA GLU A 34 8.87 -10.70 -7.89
C GLU A 34 8.73 -9.19 -8.15
N ARG A 35 8.93 -8.76 -9.39
CA ARG A 35 8.77 -7.35 -9.78
C ARG A 35 7.33 -6.87 -9.58
N ALA A 36 6.34 -7.70 -9.94
CA ALA A 36 4.94 -7.37 -9.73
C ALA A 36 4.61 -7.21 -8.23
N TRP A 37 5.07 -8.12 -7.38
CA TRP A 37 4.88 -8.02 -5.93
C TRP A 37 5.62 -6.82 -5.32
N GLY A 38 6.83 -6.52 -5.80
CA GLY A 38 7.56 -5.30 -5.43
C GLY A 38 6.77 -4.04 -5.78
N GLY A 39 6.19 -3.96 -6.98
CA GLY A 39 5.33 -2.85 -7.38
C GLY A 39 4.07 -2.71 -6.53
N VAL A 40 3.44 -3.82 -6.13
CA VAL A 40 2.30 -3.79 -5.21
C VAL A 40 2.73 -3.26 -3.84
N ALA A 41 3.89 -3.69 -3.32
CA ALA A 41 4.42 -3.19 -2.06
C ALA A 41 4.72 -1.69 -2.13
N ASP A 42 5.35 -1.22 -3.21
CA ASP A 42 5.64 0.19 -3.44
C ASP A 42 4.36 1.04 -3.51
N LEU A 43 3.32 0.54 -4.19
CA LEU A 43 2.02 1.21 -4.27
C LEU A 43 1.34 1.32 -2.90
N LEU A 44 1.41 0.27 -2.08
CA LEU A 44 0.83 0.28 -0.74
C LEU A 44 1.61 1.17 0.24
N LEU A 45 2.92 1.33 0.04
CA LEU A 45 3.76 2.21 0.85
C LEU A 45 3.70 3.69 0.41
N PHE A 46 3.24 3.95 -0.81
CA PHE A 46 2.93 5.29 -1.30
C PHE A 46 1.72 5.88 -0.54
N PRO A 47 1.69 7.21 -0.29
CA PRO A 47 2.68 8.23 -0.66
C PRO A 47 3.78 8.50 0.35
N LEU A 48 3.58 8.17 1.63
CA LEU A 48 4.43 8.72 2.69
C LEU A 48 5.87 8.18 2.64
N TYR A 49 6.06 6.92 2.26
CA TYR A 49 7.41 6.35 2.11
C TYR A 49 8.15 6.91 0.90
N THR A 50 7.45 7.29 -0.16
CA THR A 50 8.07 7.94 -1.32
C THR A 50 8.59 9.32 -0.94
N VAL A 51 7.80 10.08 -0.17
CA VAL A 51 8.19 11.40 0.33
C VAL A 51 9.35 11.27 1.33
N SER A 52 9.31 10.32 2.27
CA SER A 52 10.39 10.15 3.24
C SER A 52 11.71 9.79 2.57
N ARG A 53 11.69 8.89 1.56
CA ARG A 53 12.87 8.57 0.75
C ARG A 53 13.37 9.77 -0.05
N ALA A 54 12.49 10.52 -0.70
CA ALA A 54 12.88 11.71 -1.46
C ALA A 54 13.55 12.78 -0.58
N LEU A 55 13.13 12.89 0.68
CA LEU A 55 13.71 13.80 1.67
C LEU A 55 14.90 13.20 2.43
N ASN A 56 15.33 11.98 2.10
CA ASN A 56 16.38 11.23 2.81
C ASN A 56 16.15 11.09 4.32
N LEU A 57 14.89 11.07 4.75
CA LEU A 57 14.52 10.96 6.16
C LEU A 57 14.77 9.53 6.65
N HIS A 58 15.87 9.34 7.38
CA HIS A 58 16.17 8.10 8.08
C HIS A 58 15.53 8.14 9.46
N LEU A 59 14.32 7.60 9.55
CA LEU A 59 13.50 7.66 10.75
C LEU A 59 13.73 6.44 11.67
N GLY A 60 14.36 5.38 11.15
CA GLY A 60 14.82 4.23 11.93
C GLY A 60 13.66 3.57 12.66
N ARG A 61 13.64 3.63 14.01
CA ARG A 61 12.53 3.07 14.80
C ARG A 61 11.18 3.73 14.47
N LEU A 62 11.18 4.97 14.03
CA LEU A 62 9.97 5.73 13.67
C LEU A 62 9.38 5.32 12.31
N ASP A 63 10.02 4.43 11.56
CA ASP A 63 9.45 3.90 10.30
C ASP A 63 8.10 3.20 10.53
N HIS A 64 7.90 2.58 11.69
CA HIS A 64 6.62 1.98 12.08
C HIS A 64 5.51 3.03 12.21
N LEU A 65 5.86 4.25 12.65
CA LEU A 65 4.92 5.36 12.76
C LEU A 65 4.52 5.86 11.37
N LEU A 66 5.48 5.91 10.44
CA LEU A 66 5.24 6.20 9.03
C LEU A 66 4.30 5.17 8.39
N LEU A 67 4.52 3.88 8.65
CA LEU A 67 3.64 2.81 8.19
C LEU A 67 2.22 2.94 8.73
N PHE A 68 2.08 3.30 10.01
CA PHE A 68 0.78 3.53 10.62
C PHE A 68 0.09 4.76 10.01
N ALA A 69 0.80 5.88 9.87
CA ALA A 69 0.30 7.10 9.24
C ALA A 69 -0.14 6.84 7.79
N ASN A 70 0.62 6.04 7.05
CA ASN A 70 0.31 5.69 5.67
C ASN A 70 -0.95 4.82 5.59
N SER A 71 -1.08 3.86 6.50
CA SER A 71 -2.30 3.02 6.58
C SER A 71 -3.53 3.83 6.96
N LEU A 72 -3.39 4.81 7.86
CA LEU A 72 -4.47 5.73 8.22
C LEU A 72 -4.89 6.59 7.02
N LEU A 73 -3.91 7.12 6.28
CA LEU A 73 -4.14 7.90 5.07
C LEU A 73 -4.94 7.12 4.03
N TRP A 74 -4.59 5.86 3.77
CA TRP A 74 -5.36 4.99 2.88
C TRP A 74 -6.78 4.72 3.39
N GLY A 75 -6.94 4.51 4.69
CA GLY A 75 -8.27 4.38 5.31
C GLY A 75 -9.17 5.59 5.05
N ILE A 76 -8.61 6.80 5.20
CA ILE A 76 -9.28 8.07 4.92
C ILE A 76 -9.58 8.18 3.42
N ALA A 77 -8.59 7.98 2.55
CA ALA A 77 -8.75 8.09 1.10
C ALA A 77 -9.84 7.17 0.56
N ILE A 78 -9.88 5.91 1.02
CA ILE A 78 -10.91 4.93 0.62
C ILE A 78 -12.30 5.36 1.12
N TYR A 79 -12.40 5.87 2.36
CA TYR A 79 -13.66 6.37 2.88
C TYR A 79 -14.21 7.54 2.05
N TRP A 80 -13.36 8.52 1.73
CA TRP A 80 -13.73 9.66 0.87
C TRP A 80 -14.09 9.22 -0.54
N LEU A 81 -13.32 8.30 -1.13
CA LEU A 81 -13.61 7.76 -2.46
C LEU A 81 -14.96 7.02 -2.47
N GLY A 82 -15.22 6.18 -1.47
CA GLY A 82 -16.48 5.48 -1.31
C GLY A 82 -17.66 6.45 -1.19
N THR A 83 -17.57 7.43 -0.28
CA THR A 83 -18.63 8.43 -0.11
C THR A 83 -18.87 9.24 -1.38
N ALA A 84 -17.84 9.63 -2.12
CA ALA A 84 -17.97 10.33 -3.40
C ALA A 84 -18.66 9.48 -4.48
N LEU A 85 -18.33 8.18 -4.56
CA LEU A 85 -18.92 7.26 -5.53
C LEU A 85 -20.39 6.95 -5.21
N PHE A 86 -20.72 6.70 -3.93
CA PHE A 86 -22.08 6.35 -3.52
C PHE A 86 -23.04 7.55 -3.45
N ARG A 87 -22.53 8.78 -3.25
CA ARG A 87 -23.34 10.01 -3.31
C ARG A 87 -23.83 10.36 -4.72
N ARG A 88 -23.24 9.77 -5.77
CA ARG A 88 -23.60 10.06 -7.17
C ARG A 88 -24.77 9.25 -7.71
N ARG A 89 -25.41 8.36 -6.93
CA ARG A 89 -26.65 7.71 -7.39
C ARG A 89 -27.76 8.78 -7.43
N PRO A 90 -28.20 9.22 -8.62
CA PRO A 90 -29.31 10.14 -8.71
C PRO A 90 -30.51 9.44 -8.07
N ARG A 91 -31.18 10.11 -7.13
CA ARG A 91 -32.53 9.71 -6.76
C ARG A 91 -33.34 9.81 -8.05
N SER A 92 -33.66 8.67 -8.65
CA SER A 92 -34.65 8.58 -9.71
C SER A 92 -35.95 9.12 -9.12
N THR A 93 -36.27 10.36 -9.44
CA THR A 93 -37.57 10.94 -9.13
C THR A 93 -38.64 10.07 -9.80
N PRO A 94 -39.59 9.51 -9.04
CA PRO A 94 -40.68 8.74 -9.62
C PRO A 94 -41.53 9.65 -10.50
N ASN A 95 -41.65 9.30 -11.77
CA ASN A 95 -42.49 9.98 -12.75
C ASN A 95 -43.95 9.76 -12.32
N ARG A 96 -44.69 10.84 -12.07
CA ARG A 96 -46.13 10.82 -11.81
C ARG A 96 -46.89 11.10 -13.09
#